data_AF-A0A6M0L1A5-F1
#
_entry.id   AF-A0A6M0L1A5-F1
#
_cell.length_a   1.000
_cell.length_b   1.000
_cell.length_c   1.000
_cell.angle_alpha   90.00
_cell.angle_beta   90.00
_cell.angle_gamma   90.00
#
_symmetry.space_group_name_H-M   'P 1'
#
loop_
_entity.id
_entity.type
_entity.pdbx_description
1 polymer ?
#
loop_
_entity_poly.entity_id
_entity_poly.type
_entity_poly.pdbx_seq_one_letter_code
_entity_poly.pdbx_strand_id
1 'polypeptide(L)'
;MIQGIASFTAYFEDFRDDYIVIGGLATAMNMHDLGFTFRATKDIDLVIISKDNEAFLKKLLNYIEEAGYKTRQRTVNESRHNLFRFLGSDDREFPEQIELFAIHAEDSVMVTNQHIIPIQTPAYYSYLSAILLDRDYFALLVQHSSEIEGLHIASPEVLIPLKIHAYLNLSKEKSQDAKKHLKDIIKLSSLLDGETVVFLEGKPRVDMLEFMPILKEMEEDRIVQLLESIGVTNLSKEDILEVVVFTYGL
;
A
#
# COMPACT_ATOMS: atom_id res chain seq x y z
N MET A 1 8.10 -10.85 13.21
CA MET A 1 8.85 -9.66 12.79
C MET A 1 9.14 -9.79 11.31
N ILE A 2 8.81 -8.76 10.52
CA ILE A 2 9.05 -8.74 9.07
C ILE A 2 10.56 -8.61 8.82
N GLN A 3 11.08 -9.37 7.86
CA GLN A 3 12.51 -9.36 7.56
C GLN A 3 12.96 -7.96 7.14
N GLY A 4 14.07 -7.49 7.73
CA GLY A 4 14.69 -6.21 7.41
C GLY A 4 13.88 -4.95 7.74
N ILE A 5 12.75 -5.07 8.45
CA ILE A 5 11.94 -3.90 8.80
C ILE A 5 12.69 -2.95 9.75
N ALA A 6 13.37 -3.49 10.77
CA ALA A 6 14.13 -2.69 11.72
C ALA A 6 15.29 -1.93 11.05
N SER A 7 15.97 -2.57 10.09
CA SER A 7 17.01 -1.94 9.28
C SER A 7 16.43 -0.83 8.43
N PHE A 8 15.31 -1.09 7.73
CA PHE A 8 14.62 -0.09 6.93
C PHE A 8 14.22 1.13 7.76
N THR A 9 13.56 0.91 8.92
CA THR A 9 13.15 1.98 9.83
C THR A 9 14.34 2.83 10.26
N ALA A 10 15.44 2.21 10.69
CA ALA A 10 16.64 2.94 11.11
C ALA A 10 17.32 3.67 9.94
N TYR A 11 17.32 3.08 8.74
CA TYR A 11 17.99 3.67 7.58
C TYR A 11 17.28 4.93 7.07
N PHE A 12 15.96 5.02 7.24
CA PHE A 12 15.13 6.12 6.75
C PHE A 12 14.53 7.01 7.86
N GLU A 13 15.08 6.99 9.07
CA GLU A 13 14.60 7.77 10.23
C GLU A 13 14.47 9.28 9.92
N ASP A 14 15.44 9.83 9.19
CA ASP A 14 15.49 11.26 8.80
C ASP A 14 14.62 11.61 7.58
N PHE A 15 14.00 10.61 6.93
CA PHE A 15 13.26 10.77 5.67
C PHE A 15 11.83 10.21 5.75
N ARG A 16 11.25 10.12 6.95
CA ARG A 16 9.91 9.58 7.19
C ARG A 16 8.81 10.31 6.39
N ASP A 17 8.96 11.61 6.18
CA ASP A 17 7.98 12.41 5.43
C ASP A 17 8.09 12.23 3.90
N ASP A 18 9.16 11.59 3.40
CA ASP A 18 9.42 11.45 1.98
C ASP A 18 8.78 10.19 1.35
N TYR A 19 8.24 9.30 2.19
CA TYR A 19 7.54 8.10 1.76
C TYR A 19 6.33 7.79 2.64
N ILE A 20 5.40 6.99 2.11
CA ILE A 20 4.35 6.33 2.89
C ILE A 20 4.35 4.84 2.56
N VAL A 21 4.39 4.01 3.60
CA VAL A 21 4.24 2.56 3.49
C VAL A 21 2.77 2.21 3.32
N ILE A 22 2.45 1.45 2.27
CA ILE A 22 1.11 0.94 1.99
C ILE A 22 1.10 -0.59 2.01
N GLY A 23 0.02 -1.18 1.48
CA GLY A 23 0.01 -2.59 1.11
C GLY A 23 -0.04 -3.54 2.31
N GLY A 24 0.65 -4.68 2.18
CA GLY A 24 0.59 -5.77 3.16
C GLY A 24 1.20 -5.40 4.51
N LEU A 25 2.37 -4.76 4.49
CA LEU A 25 3.09 -4.34 5.70
C LEU A 25 2.26 -3.33 6.50
N ALA A 26 1.73 -2.29 5.85
CA ALA A 26 0.86 -1.31 6.49
C ALA A 26 -0.39 -1.95 7.11
N THR A 27 -1.02 -2.88 6.39
CA THR A 27 -2.17 -3.64 6.91
C THR A 27 -1.80 -4.41 8.17
N ALA A 28 -0.65 -5.10 8.18
CA ALA A 28 -0.20 -5.89 9.32
C ALA A 28 0.14 -5.03 10.54
N MET A 29 0.80 -3.88 10.34
CA MET A 29 1.19 -2.99 11.44
C MET A 29 -0.03 -2.34 12.12
N ASN A 30 -1.03 -1.90 11.35
CA ASN A 30 -2.29 -1.40 11.92
C ASN A 30 -3.07 -2.46 12.71
N MET A 31 -2.80 -3.74 12.48
CA MET A 31 -3.49 -4.86 13.13
C MET A 31 -2.66 -5.54 14.23
N HIS A 32 -1.47 -5.02 14.54
CA HIS A 32 -0.51 -5.68 15.42
C HIS A 32 -1.11 -6.00 16.80
N ASP A 33 -1.86 -5.07 17.38
CA ASP A 33 -2.40 -5.18 18.74
C ASP A 33 -3.61 -6.12 18.84
N LEU A 34 -4.19 -6.55 17.71
CA LEU A 34 -5.30 -7.52 17.66
C LEU A 34 -4.82 -8.98 17.67
N GLY A 35 -3.58 -9.23 18.11
CA GLY A 35 -3.01 -10.58 18.12
C GLY A 35 -2.81 -11.17 16.72
N PHE A 36 -2.82 -10.32 15.68
CA PHE A 36 -2.55 -10.74 14.32
C PHE A 36 -1.10 -11.22 14.21
N THR A 37 -0.93 -12.53 14.07
CA THR A 37 0.37 -13.09 13.73
C THR A 37 0.73 -12.62 12.32
N PHE A 38 1.81 -11.84 12.22
CA PHE A 38 2.38 -11.40 10.95
C PHE A 38 2.33 -12.54 9.93
N ARG A 39 1.46 -12.46 8.93
CA ARG A 39 1.80 -13.06 7.63
C ARG A 39 3.09 -12.35 7.25
N ALA A 40 4.19 -13.08 7.12
CA ALA A 40 5.45 -12.50 6.68
C ALA A 40 5.22 -11.87 5.30
N THR A 41 4.94 -10.56 5.27
CA THR A 41 4.94 -9.80 4.04
C THR A 41 6.40 -9.62 3.71
N LYS A 42 6.80 -10.18 2.57
CA LYS A 42 8.16 -10.15 2.07
C LYS A 42 8.50 -8.79 1.44
N ASP A 43 7.46 -8.01 1.20
CA ASP A 43 7.47 -6.85 0.32
C ASP A 43 7.16 -5.59 1.14
N ILE A 44 7.91 -4.51 0.89
CA ILE A 44 7.56 -3.16 1.32
C ILE A 44 7.05 -2.41 0.09
N ASP A 45 5.78 -2.00 0.15
CA ASP A 45 5.15 -1.16 -0.87
C ASP A 45 5.29 0.32 -0.44
N LEU A 46 6.11 1.09 -1.16
CA LEU A 46 6.47 2.47 -0.82
C LEU A 46 5.90 3.46 -1.83
N VAL A 47 5.05 4.37 -1.36
CA VAL A 47 4.65 5.54 -2.14
C VAL A 47 5.65 6.66 -1.90
N ILE A 48 6.31 7.14 -2.96
CA ILE A 48 7.26 8.25 -2.91
C ILE A 48 6.48 9.57 -2.88
N ILE A 49 6.64 10.34 -1.80
CA ILE A 49 5.97 11.64 -1.59
C ILE A 49 6.85 12.77 -2.14
N SER A 50 8.08 12.86 -1.68
CA SER A 50 9.00 13.94 -2.02
C SER A 50 9.92 13.56 -3.19
N LYS A 51 9.38 13.59 -4.41
CA LYS A 51 10.16 13.25 -5.62
C LYS A 51 11.33 14.19 -5.90
N ASP A 52 11.26 15.42 -5.41
CA ASP A 52 12.29 16.43 -5.63
C ASP A 52 13.35 16.46 -4.50
N ASN A 53 13.17 15.66 -3.45
CA ASN A 53 14.15 15.54 -2.38
C ASN A 53 15.33 14.66 -2.82
N GLU A 54 16.35 15.28 -3.41
CA GLU A 54 17.54 14.57 -3.86
C GLU A 54 18.25 13.78 -2.75
N ALA A 55 18.22 14.26 -1.50
CA ALA A 55 18.89 13.59 -0.39
C ALA A 55 18.19 12.26 -0.07
N PHE A 56 16.86 12.27 -0.02
CA PHE A 56 16.06 11.07 0.13
C PHE A 56 16.29 10.10 -1.04
N LEU A 57 16.23 10.58 -2.28
CA LEU A 57 16.43 9.71 -3.44
C LEU A 57 17.83 9.05 -3.46
N LYS A 58 18.89 9.78 -3.09
CA LYS A 58 20.25 9.20 -2.92
C LYS A 58 20.25 8.14 -1.83
N LYS A 59 19.60 8.41 -0.70
CA LYS A 59 19.50 7.47 0.42
C LYS A 59 18.77 6.19 -0.01
N LEU A 60 17.65 6.32 -0.72
CA LEU A 60 16.88 5.19 -1.25
C LEU A 60 17.70 4.35 -2.24
N LEU A 61 18.40 5.01 -3.16
CA LEU A 61 19.25 4.33 -4.14
C LEU A 61 20.42 3.58 -3.49
N ASN A 62 21.08 4.21 -2.52
CA ASN A 62 22.14 3.57 -1.74
C ASN A 62 21.60 2.36 -0.96
N TYR A 63 20.43 2.48 -0.32
CA TYR A 63 19.79 1.36 0.37
C TYR A 63 19.53 0.17 -0.57
N ILE A 64 19.02 0.45 -1.76
CA ILE A 64 18.74 -0.58 -2.77
C ILE A 64 20.03 -1.25 -3.27
N GLU A 65 21.10 -0.47 -3.44
CA GLU A 65 22.43 -0.96 -3.84
C GLU A 65 23.07 -1.82 -2.74
N GLU A 66 23.06 -1.34 -1.49
CA GLU A 66 23.58 -2.06 -0.31
C GLU A 66 22.84 -3.38 -0.09
N ALA A 67 21.52 -3.41 -0.28
CA ALA A 67 20.70 -4.62 -0.21
C ALA A 67 21.00 -5.63 -1.33
N GLY A 68 21.73 -5.24 -2.38
CA GLY A 68 22.07 -6.12 -3.50
C GLY A 68 20.84 -6.63 -4.27
N TYR A 69 19.74 -5.88 -4.28
CA TYR A 69 18.50 -6.30 -4.92
C TYR A 69 18.69 -6.59 -6.41
N LYS A 70 18.08 -7.69 -6.86
CA LYS A 70 17.95 -8.02 -8.28
C LYS A 70 16.76 -7.26 -8.85
N THR A 71 16.98 -6.54 -9.94
CA THR A 71 15.92 -5.80 -10.62
C THR A 71 15.18 -6.70 -11.62
N ARG A 72 13.85 -6.80 -11.54
CA ARG A 72 13.02 -7.44 -12.59
C ARG A 72 11.92 -6.51 -13.08
N GLN A 73 12.15 -5.90 -14.25
CA GLN A 73 11.33 -6.00 -15.46
C GLN A 73 11.98 -5.10 -16.54
N ARG A 74 13.01 -5.61 -17.23
CA ARG A 74 13.42 -5.03 -18.51
C ARG A 74 12.37 -5.44 -19.54
N THR A 75 11.54 -4.51 -20.02
CA THR A 75 10.85 -4.74 -21.30
C THR A 75 11.91 -4.93 -22.38
N VAL A 76 11.62 -5.84 -23.32
CA VAL A 76 12.56 -6.41 -24.30
C VAL A 76 13.07 -5.37 -25.33
N ASN A 77 12.66 -4.10 -25.24
CA ASN A 77 13.18 -3.03 -26.08
C ASN A 77 14.00 -2.05 -25.24
N GLU A 78 15.31 -2.18 -25.39
CA GLU A 78 16.36 -1.18 -25.20
C GLU A 78 15.94 0.16 -24.57
N SER A 79 16.03 0.27 -23.25
CA SER A 79 16.53 1.45 -22.50
C SER A 79 16.23 1.29 -21.01
N ARG A 80 16.98 1.99 -20.17
CA ARG A 80 17.17 1.75 -18.73
C ARG A 80 15.97 2.15 -17.84
N HIS A 81 14.72 1.99 -18.27
CA HIS A 81 13.59 2.77 -17.73
C HIS A 81 12.48 2.00 -16.98
N ASN A 82 12.78 0.91 -16.27
CA ASN A 82 11.74 0.15 -15.56
C ASN A 82 12.25 -0.45 -14.22
N LEU A 83 12.80 0.40 -13.34
CA LEU A 83 13.27 0.00 -12.00
C LEU A 83 12.29 0.49 -10.93
N PHE A 84 11.20 -0.25 -10.73
CA PHE A 84 10.19 0.03 -9.70
C PHE A 84 9.97 -1.13 -8.72
N ARG A 85 10.49 -2.33 -9.04
CA ARG A 85 10.43 -3.52 -8.19
C ARG A 85 11.82 -4.13 -8.00
N PHE A 86 12.24 -4.21 -6.74
CA PHE A 86 13.55 -4.67 -6.29
C PHE A 86 13.34 -5.97 -5.51
N LEU A 87 13.99 -7.05 -5.92
CA LEU A 87 13.69 -8.41 -5.45
C LEU A 87 14.93 -9.14 -4.96
N GLY A 88 14.72 -10.03 -3.99
CA GLY A 88 15.68 -11.08 -3.65
C GLY A 88 17.01 -10.52 -3.16
N SER A 89 16.95 -9.62 -2.17
CA SER A 89 18.11 -9.32 -1.32
C SER A 89 18.66 -10.64 -0.80
N ASP A 90 19.97 -10.85 -0.99
CA ASP A 90 20.67 -12.02 -0.46
C ASP A 90 21.00 -11.82 1.05
N ASP A 91 20.80 -10.61 1.58
CA ASP A 91 20.97 -10.23 2.99
C ASP A 91 19.62 -10.08 3.71
N ARG A 92 19.51 -10.75 4.87
CA ARG A 92 18.29 -10.79 5.69
C ARG A 92 18.13 -9.58 6.61
N GLU A 93 19.14 -8.71 6.69
CA GLU A 93 18.99 -7.39 7.28
C GLU A 93 18.13 -6.47 6.41
N PHE A 94 17.88 -6.83 5.14
CA PHE A 94 17.03 -6.07 4.23
C PHE A 94 15.70 -6.81 3.94
N PRO A 95 14.64 -6.07 3.59
CA PRO A 95 13.40 -6.65 3.08
C PRO A 95 13.66 -7.57 1.89
N GLU A 96 12.83 -8.58 1.66
CA GLU A 96 13.01 -9.46 0.51
C GLU A 96 12.63 -8.76 -0.81
N GLN A 97 11.70 -7.81 -0.75
CA GLN A 97 11.26 -7.01 -1.88
C GLN A 97 10.91 -5.57 -1.47
N ILE A 98 11.18 -4.62 -2.37
CA ILE A 98 10.65 -3.26 -2.33
C ILE A 98 9.94 -2.97 -3.66
N GLU A 99 8.74 -2.40 -3.59
CA GLU A 99 8.00 -1.89 -4.73
C GLU A 99 7.72 -0.39 -4.56
N LEU A 100 7.97 0.39 -5.61
CA LEU A 100 7.81 1.83 -5.62
C LEU A 100 6.54 2.26 -6.35
N PHE A 101 5.81 3.16 -5.73
CA PHE A 101 4.61 3.84 -6.22
C PHE A 101 4.80 5.34 -6.21
N ALA A 102 4.12 6.05 -7.10
CA ALA A 102 4.22 7.50 -7.20
C ALA A 102 3.03 8.11 -7.95
N ILE A 103 2.67 9.37 -7.66
CA ILE A 103 1.65 10.14 -8.41
C ILE A 103 2.25 10.75 -9.70
N HIS A 104 1.46 11.02 -10.74
CA HIS A 104 1.90 11.81 -11.90
C HIS A 104 2.25 13.26 -11.49
N ALA A 105 3.44 13.78 -11.83
CA ALA A 105 3.66 15.23 -11.89
C ALA A 105 3.22 15.72 -13.26
N GLU A 106 2.52 16.86 -13.43
CA GLU A 106 1.86 17.25 -14.71
C GLU A 106 2.73 17.10 -15.98
N ASP A 107 4.05 17.10 -15.84
CA ASP A 107 5.10 16.95 -16.85
C ASP A 107 5.66 15.51 -17.03
N SER A 108 5.15 14.51 -16.33
CA SER A 108 5.66 13.12 -16.36
C SER A 108 5.35 12.43 -17.69
N VAL A 109 6.39 11.90 -18.35
CA VAL A 109 6.24 11.11 -19.58
C VAL A 109 5.95 9.65 -19.20
N MET A 110 4.77 9.14 -19.56
CA MET A 110 4.41 7.73 -19.39
C MET A 110 5.33 6.85 -20.25
N VAL A 111 6.03 5.91 -19.61
CA VAL A 111 6.90 4.96 -20.32
C VAL A 111 6.04 3.77 -20.73
N THR A 112 5.58 3.77 -21.98
CA THR A 112 4.75 2.72 -22.62
C THR A 112 3.31 2.62 -22.08
N ASN A 113 2.47 1.75 -22.68
CA ASN A 113 1.08 1.43 -22.23
C ASN A 113 1.01 0.77 -20.83
N GLN A 114 2.06 0.91 -20.02
CA GLN A 114 2.15 0.41 -18.67
C GLN A 114 2.03 1.62 -17.73
N HIS A 115 1.30 1.47 -16.62
CA HIS A 115 1.10 2.50 -15.60
C HIS A 115 2.40 2.76 -14.80
N ILE A 116 3.51 3.02 -15.48
CA ILE A 116 4.84 3.20 -14.90
C ILE A 116 5.34 4.58 -15.29
N ILE A 117 5.73 5.37 -14.29
CA ILE A 117 6.28 6.71 -14.47
C ILE A 117 7.74 6.77 -14.02
N PRO A 118 8.61 7.52 -14.72
CA PRO A 118 9.97 7.73 -14.27
C PRO A 118 10.00 8.66 -13.04
N ILE A 119 10.97 8.44 -12.15
CA ILE A 119 11.35 9.34 -11.07
C ILE A 119 12.70 9.94 -11.44
N GLN A 120 12.78 11.27 -11.46
CA GLN A 120 14.04 11.95 -11.74
C GLN A 120 15.03 11.67 -10.60
N THR A 121 16.14 11.03 -10.91
CA THR A 121 17.20 10.76 -9.96
C THR A 121 18.34 11.75 -10.11
N PRO A 122 19.15 11.95 -9.06
CA PRO A 122 20.34 12.81 -9.14
C PRO A 122 21.30 12.33 -10.23
N ALA A 123 22.04 13.28 -10.83
CA ALA A 123 23.11 12.96 -11.77
C ALA A 123 24.02 11.88 -11.14
N TYR A 124 24.44 10.90 -11.93
CA TYR A 124 25.23 9.70 -11.55
C TYR A 124 24.44 8.44 -11.14
N TYR A 125 23.13 8.51 -10.87
CA TYR A 125 22.32 7.31 -10.59
C TYR A 125 21.46 6.87 -11.79
N SER A 126 21.06 5.59 -11.81
CA SER A 126 20.10 5.08 -12.81
C SER A 126 18.72 5.72 -12.61
N TYR A 127 17.90 5.78 -13.67
CA TYR A 127 16.50 6.21 -13.56
C TYR A 127 15.71 5.21 -12.69
N LEU A 128 15.00 5.73 -11.68
CA LEU A 128 13.96 4.99 -10.98
C LEU A 128 12.67 5.10 -11.77
N SER A 129 11.81 4.09 -11.63
CA SER A 129 10.43 4.19 -12.05
C SER A 129 9.54 3.84 -10.86
N ALA A 130 8.24 4.15 -10.95
CA ALA A 130 7.26 3.75 -9.96
C ALA A 130 5.92 3.44 -10.64
N ILE A 131 5.12 2.58 -9.99
CA ILE A 131 3.75 2.33 -10.40
C ILE A 131 2.95 3.60 -10.14
N LEU A 132 2.23 4.06 -11.16
CA LEU A 132 1.40 5.25 -11.08
C LEU A 132 0.23 4.99 -10.12
N LEU A 133 0.18 5.76 -9.04
CA LEU A 133 -0.97 5.84 -8.16
C LEU A 133 -1.94 6.89 -8.72
N ASP A 134 -3.23 6.55 -8.71
CA ASP A 134 -4.29 7.47 -9.08
C ASP A 134 -4.28 8.71 -8.15
N ARG A 135 -4.53 9.89 -8.73
CA ARG A 135 -4.41 11.17 -8.03
C ARG A 135 -5.35 11.30 -6.85
N ASP A 136 -6.56 10.78 -6.96
CA ASP A 136 -7.56 10.88 -5.90
C ASP A 136 -7.18 9.95 -4.72
N TYR A 137 -6.64 8.77 -5.03
CA TYR A 137 -6.07 7.87 -4.02
C TYR A 137 -4.82 8.47 -3.34
N PHE A 138 -3.95 9.15 -4.08
CA PHE A 138 -2.80 9.83 -3.49
C PHE A 138 -3.23 10.96 -2.54
N ALA A 139 -4.21 11.77 -2.94
CA ALA A 139 -4.75 12.84 -2.09
C ALA A 139 -5.32 12.27 -0.78
N LEU A 140 -6.03 11.14 -0.86
CA LEU A 140 -6.53 10.43 0.31
C LEU A 140 -5.40 9.89 1.19
N LEU A 141 -4.35 9.33 0.59
CA LEU A 141 -3.20 8.77 1.29
C LEU A 141 -2.44 9.80 2.12
N VAL A 142 -2.21 10.98 1.56
CA VAL A 142 -1.52 12.09 2.27
C VAL A 142 -2.33 12.57 3.47
N GLN A 143 -3.66 12.49 3.43
CA GLN A 143 -4.54 12.90 4.54
C GLN A 143 -4.68 11.83 5.63
N HIS A 144 -4.57 10.55 5.25
CA HIS A 144 -4.86 9.40 6.11
C HIS A 144 -3.63 8.49 6.24
N SER A 145 -2.60 9.03 6.87
CA SER A 145 -1.37 8.32 7.21
C SER A 145 -0.84 8.83 8.55
N SER A 146 -0.07 8.00 9.24
CA SER A 146 0.46 8.30 10.57
C SER A 146 1.77 7.54 10.81
N GLU A 147 2.47 7.93 11.88
CA GLU A 147 3.67 7.20 12.30
C GLU A 147 3.30 6.01 13.18
N ILE A 148 3.82 4.82 12.83
CA ILE A 148 3.73 3.60 13.63
C ILE A 148 5.13 2.99 13.70
N GLU A 149 5.68 2.84 14.91
CA GLU A 149 7.01 2.25 15.15
C GLU A 149 8.14 2.87 14.30
N GLY A 150 8.12 4.20 14.13
CA GLY A 150 9.14 4.94 13.36
C GLY A 150 8.99 4.88 11.84
N LEU A 151 7.88 4.34 11.33
CA LEU A 151 7.54 4.33 9.91
C LEU A 151 6.34 5.22 9.65
N HIS A 152 6.35 5.92 8.52
CA HIS A 152 5.17 6.63 8.02
C HIS A 152 4.28 5.65 7.24
N ILE A 153 3.09 5.37 7.76
CA ILE A 153 2.23 4.26 7.33
C ILE A 153 0.83 4.77 7.00
N ALA A 154 0.24 4.24 5.92
CA ALA A 154 -1.16 4.44 5.61
C ALA A 154 -2.09 3.92 6.70
N SER A 155 -3.08 4.72 7.10
CA SER A 155 -4.05 4.34 8.13
C SER A 155 -5.16 3.45 7.55
N PRO A 156 -6.00 2.80 8.39
CA PRO A 156 -7.09 1.96 7.93
C PRO A 156 -8.05 2.68 6.96
N GLU A 157 -8.29 3.98 7.19
CA GLU A 157 -9.17 4.86 6.42
C GLU A 157 -8.80 4.95 4.94
N VAL A 158 -7.51 4.89 4.58
CA VAL A 158 -7.07 4.86 3.17
C VAL A 158 -6.71 3.46 2.70
N LEU A 159 -6.23 2.58 3.59
CA LEU A 159 -5.93 1.20 3.24
C LEU A 159 -7.17 0.46 2.74
N ILE A 160 -8.34 0.68 3.34
CA ILE A 160 -9.60 0.06 2.91
C ILE A 160 -9.94 0.44 1.46
N PRO A 161 -10.08 1.72 1.08
CA PRO A 161 -10.26 2.13 -0.32
C PRO A 161 -9.20 1.56 -1.27
N LEU A 162 -7.91 1.61 -0.91
CA LEU A 162 -6.83 1.05 -1.75
C LEU A 162 -6.99 -0.46 -1.98
N LYS A 163 -7.39 -1.21 -0.94
CA LYS A 163 -7.66 -2.65 -1.04
C LYS A 163 -8.92 -2.93 -1.86
N ILE A 164 -9.95 -2.09 -1.75
CA ILE A 164 -11.15 -2.17 -2.59
C ILE A 164 -10.76 -2.00 -4.06
N HIS A 165 -9.96 -0.99 -4.40
CA HIS A 165 -9.46 -0.78 -5.76
C HIS A 165 -8.78 -2.03 -6.32
N ALA A 166 -7.82 -2.57 -5.57
CA ALA A 166 -7.09 -3.78 -5.95
C ALA A 166 -8.03 -4.99 -6.09
N TYR A 167 -8.99 -5.15 -5.17
CA TYR A 167 -10.00 -6.21 -5.23
C TYR A 167 -10.84 -6.14 -6.50
N LEU A 168 -11.37 -4.96 -6.85
CA LEU A 168 -12.22 -4.77 -8.02
C LEU A 168 -11.45 -5.05 -9.33
N ASN A 169 -10.21 -4.56 -9.44
CA ASN A 169 -9.36 -4.81 -10.60
C ASN A 169 -9.03 -6.30 -10.75
N LEU A 170 -8.55 -6.94 -9.68
CA LEU A 170 -8.19 -8.36 -9.70
C LEU A 170 -9.40 -9.28 -9.90
N SER A 171 -10.58 -8.87 -9.43
CA SER A 171 -11.83 -9.61 -9.66
C SER A 171 -12.25 -9.59 -11.13
N LYS A 172 -12.07 -8.46 -11.84
CA LYS A 172 -12.29 -8.36 -13.29
C LYS A 172 -11.36 -9.30 -14.06
N GLU A 173 -10.14 -9.49 -13.57
CA GLU A 173 -9.15 -10.42 -14.12
C GLU A 173 -9.32 -11.88 -13.64
N LYS A 174 -10.31 -12.15 -12.77
CA LYS A 174 -10.55 -13.47 -12.15
C LYS A 174 -9.32 -14.03 -11.40
N SER A 175 -8.48 -13.14 -10.88
CA SER A 175 -7.31 -13.53 -10.09
C SER A 175 -7.71 -14.04 -8.70
N GLN A 176 -7.05 -15.10 -8.23
CA GLN A 176 -7.28 -15.63 -6.88
C GLN A 176 -6.79 -14.66 -5.80
N ASP A 177 -5.91 -13.71 -6.15
CA ASP A 177 -5.36 -12.74 -5.20
C ASP A 177 -6.41 -11.71 -4.73
N ALA A 178 -7.49 -11.50 -5.50
CA ALA A 178 -8.63 -10.68 -5.07
C ALA A 178 -9.15 -11.11 -3.69
N LYS A 179 -9.20 -12.42 -3.41
CA LYS A 179 -9.68 -12.94 -2.11
C LYS A 179 -8.82 -12.46 -0.93
N LYS A 180 -7.53 -12.17 -1.13
CA LYS A 180 -6.65 -11.66 -0.07
C LYS A 180 -7.06 -10.24 0.30
N HIS A 181 -7.25 -9.38 -0.70
CA HIS A 181 -7.72 -8.01 -0.50
C HIS A 181 -9.09 -7.96 0.17
N LEU A 182 -10.03 -8.81 -0.27
CA LEU A 182 -11.35 -8.89 0.37
C LEU A 182 -11.26 -9.22 1.86
N LYS A 183 -10.39 -10.15 2.26
CA LYS A 183 -10.17 -10.47 3.68
C LYS A 183 -9.58 -9.29 4.44
N ASP A 184 -8.60 -8.61 3.86
CA ASP A 184 -7.95 -7.46 4.48
C ASP A 184 -8.95 -6.29 4.65
N ILE A 185 -9.85 -6.05 3.69
CA ILE A 185 -10.90 -5.02 3.78
C ILE A 185 -11.76 -5.24 5.03
N ILE A 186 -12.33 -6.44 5.20
CA ILE A 186 -13.18 -6.76 6.36
C ILE A 186 -12.44 -6.56 7.68
N LYS A 187 -11.19 -7.03 7.72
CA LYS A 187 -10.34 -6.97 8.93
C LYS A 187 -9.89 -5.56 9.27
N LEU A 188 -9.64 -4.72 8.28
CA LEU A 188 -9.34 -3.31 8.49
C LEU A 188 -10.59 -2.54 8.92
N SER A 189 -11.77 -2.89 8.41
CA SER A 189 -13.03 -2.23 8.79
C SER A 189 -13.33 -2.34 10.29
N SER A 190 -12.87 -3.38 10.98
CA SER A 190 -13.02 -3.49 12.45
C SER A 190 -12.09 -2.57 13.24
N LEU A 191 -11.14 -1.88 12.59
CA LEU A 191 -10.26 -0.89 13.21
C LEU A 191 -10.83 0.53 13.12
N LEU A 192 -11.89 0.75 12.34
CA LEU A 192 -12.52 2.05 12.23
C LEU A 192 -13.19 2.42 13.56
N ASP A 193 -13.02 3.66 13.99
CA ASP A 193 -13.47 4.14 15.30
C ASP A 193 -14.97 4.46 15.38
N GLY A 194 -15.65 4.59 14.23
CA GLY A 194 -17.04 5.01 14.16
C GLY A 194 -17.28 6.49 14.51
N GLU A 195 -16.22 7.30 14.54
CA GLU A 195 -16.26 8.73 14.84
C GLU A 195 -15.62 9.56 13.72
N THR A 196 -14.63 9.00 13.03
CA THR A 196 -13.91 9.64 11.93
C THR A 196 -14.72 9.57 10.63
N VAL A 197 -14.87 10.72 9.97
CA VAL A 197 -15.48 10.81 8.63
C VAL A 197 -14.40 11.12 7.60
N VAL A 198 -14.35 10.28 6.57
CA VAL A 198 -13.40 10.30 5.46
C VAL A 198 -14.14 10.73 4.20
N PHE A 199 -13.73 11.87 3.64
CA PHE A 199 -14.37 12.38 2.43
C PHE A 199 -13.75 11.74 1.19
N LEU A 200 -14.52 10.87 0.52
CA LEU A 200 -14.11 10.26 -0.74
C LEU A 200 -14.56 11.08 -1.93
N GLU A 201 -13.62 11.48 -2.78
CA GLU A 201 -13.85 12.08 -4.09
C GLU A 201 -13.41 11.15 -5.21
N GLY A 202 -13.88 11.45 -6.44
CA GLY A 202 -13.39 10.83 -7.67
C GLY A 202 -13.31 9.29 -7.63
N LYS A 203 -12.15 8.74 -7.96
CA LYS A 203 -11.97 7.29 -8.12
C LYS A 203 -12.21 6.47 -6.84
N PRO A 204 -11.68 6.83 -5.65
CA PRO A 204 -12.02 6.20 -4.38
C PRO A 204 -13.52 6.09 -4.10
N ARG A 205 -14.29 7.16 -4.38
CA ARG A 205 -15.75 7.15 -4.17
C ARG A 205 -16.45 6.16 -5.09
N VAL A 206 -16.07 6.14 -6.37
CA VAL A 206 -16.64 5.22 -7.36
C VAL A 206 -16.37 3.77 -6.96
N ASP A 207 -15.14 3.45 -6.55
CA ASP A 207 -14.76 2.10 -6.13
C ASP A 207 -15.51 1.67 -4.87
N MET A 208 -15.67 2.56 -3.89
CA MET A 208 -16.45 2.29 -2.69
C MET A 208 -17.91 1.97 -3.01
N LEU A 209 -18.55 2.75 -3.91
CA LEU A 209 -19.93 2.50 -4.34
C LEU A 209 -20.08 1.19 -5.14
N GLU A 210 -19.07 0.81 -5.94
CA GLU A 210 -19.04 -0.49 -6.65
C GLU A 210 -18.87 -1.66 -5.66
N PHE A 211 -18.15 -1.46 -4.56
CA PHE A 211 -17.87 -2.49 -3.57
C PHE A 211 -18.99 -2.71 -2.55
N MET A 212 -19.73 -1.68 -2.14
CA MET A 212 -20.76 -1.80 -1.10
C MET A 212 -21.81 -2.88 -1.35
N PRO A 213 -22.36 -3.06 -2.57
CA PRO A 213 -23.28 -4.17 -2.85
C PRO A 213 -22.65 -5.53 -2.58
N ILE A 214 -21.36 -5.70 -2.90
CA ILE A 214 -20.61 -6.94 -2.67
C ILE A 214 -20.53 -7.23 -1.17
N LEU A 215 -20.19 -6.22 -0.36
CA LEU A 215 -20.15 -6.36 1.10
C LEU A 215 -21.53 -6.70 1.69
N LYS A 216 -22.59 -6.06 1.17
CA LYS A 216 -23.98 -6.32 1.58
C LYS A 216 -24.46 -7.73 1.23
N GLU A 217 -23.98 -8.31 0.13
CA GLU A 217 -24.34 -9.67 -0.29
C GLU A 217 -23.50 -10.77 0.37
N MET A 218 -22.42 -10.43 1.09
CA MET A 218 -21.60 -11.43 1.77
C MET A 218 -22.35 -12.11 2.92
N GLU A 219 -22.20 -13.43 3.04
CA GLU A 219 -22.73 -14.20 4.16
C GLU A 219 -22.15 -13.73 5.51
N GLU A 220 -23.01 -13.58 6.52
CA GLU A 220 -22.64 -13.09 7.85
C GLU A 220 -21.59 -13.99 8.51
N ASP A 221 -21.80 -15.31 8.50
CA ASP A 221 -20.86 -16.30 9.06
C ASP A 221 -19.44 -16.13 8.50
N ARG A 222 -19.32 -15.75 7.23
CA ARG A 222 -18.02 -15.53 6.60
C ARG A 222 -17.33 -14.28 7.13
N ILE A 223 -18.08 -13.21 7.39
CA ILE A 223 -17.53 -11.97 7.96
C ILE A 223 -17.10 -12.22 9.40
N VAL A 224 -17.98 -12.83 10.21
CA VAL A 224 -17.69 -13.17 11.61
C VAL A 224 -16.44 -14.06 11.71
N GLN A 225 -16.32 -15.12 10.89
CA GLN A 225 -15.11 -15.96 10.88
C GLN A 225 -13.82 -15.19 10.54
N LEU A 226 -13.89 -14.16 9.69
CA LEU A 226 -12.72 -13.34 9.36
C LEU A 226 -12.31 -12.43 10.52
N LEU A 227 -13.28 -11.89 11.25
CA LEU A 227 -13.07 -11.08 12.45
C LEU A 227 -12.53 -11.93 13.59
N GLU A 228 -13.11 -13.10 13.84
CA GLU A 228 -12.63 -14.03 14.87
C GLU A 228 -11.19 -14.48 14.60
N SER A 229 -10.80 -14.62 13.33
CA SER A 229 -9.42 -14.97 12.95
C SER A 229 -8.37 -13.92 13.34
N ILE A 230 -8.80 -12.74 13.78
CA ILE A 230 -7.97 -11.65 14.30
C ILE A 230 -8.38 -11.26 15.72
N GLY A 231 -9.04 -12.16 16.46
CA GLY A 231 -9.41 -11.94 17.86
C GLY A 231 -10.61 -11.00 18.08
N VAL A 232 -11.29 -10.57 17.02
CA VAL A 232 -12.49 -9.71 17.11
C VAL A 232 -13.72 -10.61 17.12
N THR A 233 -14.37 -10.74 18.28
CA THR A 233 -15.51 -11.67 18.48
C THR A 233 -16.83 -10.98 18.79
N ASN A 234 -16.84 -9.65 18.85
CA ASN A 234 -17.96 -8.83 19.30
C ASN A 234 -18.59 -7.97 18.19
N LEU A 235 -18.17 -8.15 16.94
CA LEU A 235 -18.69 -7.43 15.77
C LEU A 235 -19.42 -8.39 14.83
N SER A 236 -20.60 -7.98 14.40
CA SER A 236 -21.42 -8.63 13.38
C SER A 236 -21.13 -8.05 11.99
N LYS A 237 -21.78 -8.62 10.96
CA LYS A 237 -21.79 -8.03 9.63
C LYS A 237 -22.43 -6.63 9.62
N GLU A 238 -23.48 -6.43 10.41
CA GLU A 238 -24.19 -5.14 10.44
C GLU A 238 -23.28 -4.06 11.04
N ASP A 239 -22.56 -4.35 12.11
CA ASP A 239 -21.61 -3.40 12.72
C ASP A 239 -20.53 -2.95 11.72
N ILE A 240 -20.02 -3.90 10.90
CA ILE A 240 -19.04 -3.59 9.84
C ILE A 240 -19.67 -2.74 8.73
N LEU A 241 -20.91 -3.02 8.34
CA LEU A 241 -21.61 -2.21 7.35
C LEU A 241 -21.87 -0.79 7.85
N GLU A 242 -22.35 -0.66 9.10
CA GLU A 242 -22.63 0.62 9.74
C GLU A 242 -21.37 1.49 9.84
N VAL A 243 -20.26 0.93 10.34
CA VAL A 243 -19.02 1.70 10.50
C VAL A 243 -18.42 2.12 9.16
N VAL A 244 -18.50 1.27 8.12
CA VAL A 244 -18.03 1.63 6.77
C VAL A 244 -18.92 2.70 6.15
N VAL A 245 -20.25 2.58 6.27
CA VAL A 245 -21.19 3.59 5.75
C VAL A 245 -20.98 4.93 6.44
N PHE A 246 -20.83 4.93 7.77
CA PHE A 246 -20.55 6.12 8.55
C PHE A 246 -19.23 6.77 8.13
N THR A 247 -18.15 5.99 8.14
CA THR A 247 -16.79 6.49 7.88
C THR A 247 -16.70 7.15 6.50
N TYR A 248 -17.30 6.56 5.46
CA TYR A 248 -17.14 7.05 4.09
C TYR A 248 -18.32 7.87 3.56
N GLY A 249 -19.28 8.22 4.43
CA GLY A 249 -20.44 9.07 4.09
C GLY A 249 -21.25 8.54 2.90
N LEU A 250 -21.65 7.26 2.99
CA LEU A 250 -22.35 6.51 1.93
C LEU A 250 -23.88 6.49 2.10
#